data_AF-A0A2L2YPK0-F1
#
_entry.id   AF-A0A2L2YPK0-F1
#
_cell.length_a   1.000
_cell.length_b   1.000
_cell.length_c   1.000
_cell.angle_alpha   90.00
_cell.angle_beta   90.00
_cell.angle_gamma   90.00
#
_symmetry.space_group_name_H-M   'P 1'
#
loop_
_entity.id
_entity.type
_entity.pdbx_description
1 polymer ?
#
loop_
_entity_poly.entity_id
_entity_poly.type
_entity_poly.pdbx_seq_one_letter_code
_entity_poly.pdbx_strand_id
1 'polypeptide(L)'
;RGVASHFLTMLDVLISQVECPFIYIDPEVMQLVERHKFCVLEIQEHWETFLEKQEHTMECMDAMKSALKLEQLGETIPDGSIEEHRIDLCRCLYKLHFQLLLLLESYVKLLSLLTGRVQQVHIVDLSQDITSVKNDVVRAVEDTESDRLSPTEQTDISSLSQHEAETIFLEL
;
A
#
# COMPACT_ATOMS: atom_id res chain seq x y z
N ARG A 1 26.02 -18.79 -10.00
CA ARG A 1 26.71 -18.03 -8.93
C ARG A 1 26.89 -16.54 -9.24
N GLY A 2 26.65 -16.04 -10.47
CA GLY A 2 26.82 -14.61 -10.81
C GLY A 2 25.63 -13.68 -10.53
N VAL A 3 24.39 -14.19 -10.62
CA VAL A 3 23.17 -13.36 -10.48
C VAL A 3 23.02 -12.75 -9.08
N ALA A 4 23.27 -13.54 -8.03
CA ALA A 4 23.21 -13.05 -6.65
C ALA A 4 24.27 -11.98 -6.36
N SER A 5 25.48 -12.13 -6.92
CA SER A 5 26.54 -11.13 -6.79
C SER A 5 26.18 -9.84 -7.52
N HIS A 6 25.63 -9.92 -8.73
CA HIS A 6 25.12 -8.75 -9.45
C HIS A 6 24.01 -8.04 -8.69
N PHE A 7 23.08 -8.79 -8.09
CA PHE A 7 22.00 -8.22 -7.31
C PHE A 7 22.52 -7.45 -6.09
N LEU A 8 23.47 -8.03 -5.34
CA LEU A 8 24.09 -7.37 -4.19
C LEU A 8 24.84 -6.10 -4.59
N THR A 9 25.60 -6.11 -5.68
CA THR A 9 26.28 -4.90 -6.18
C THR A 9 25.29 -3.81 -6.58
N MET A 10 24.17 -4.18 -7.22
CA MET A 10 23.12 -3.22 -7.60
C MET A 10 22.45 -2.62 -6.36
N LEU A 11 22.21 -3.44 -5.34
CA LEU A 11 21.61 -3.03 -4.07
C LEU A 11 22.53 -2.08 -3.29
N ASP A 12 23.84 -2.34 -3.31
CA ASP A 12 24.87 -1.49 -2.69
C ASP A 12 24.98 -0.12 -3.40
N VAL A 13 24.89 -0.10 -4.73
CA VAL A 13 24.79 1.13 -5.51
C VAL A 13 23.51 1.89 -5.17
N LEU A 14 22.37 1.20 -5.06
CA LEU A 14 21.10 1.83 -4.69
C LEU A 14 21.15 2.43 -3.29
N ILE A 15 21.72 1.74 -2.30
CA ILE A 15 21.83 2.23 -0.93
C ILE A 15 22.81 3.41 -0.83
N SER A 16 23.89 3.42 -1.62
CA SER A 16 24.94 4.44 -1.54
C SER A 16 24.67 5.69 -2.38
N GLN A 17 23.90 5.58 -3.47
CA GLN A 17 23.67 6.67 -4.43
C GLN A 17 22.24 7.21 -4.41
N VAL A 18 21.28 6.47 -3.84
CA VAL A 18 19.86 6.87 -3.84
C VAL A 18 19.48 7.28 -2.42
N GLU A 19 19.53 8.59 -2.14
CA GLU A 19 18.62 9.10 -1.11
C GLU A 19 17.20 8.76 -1.56
N CYS A 20 16.52 7.92 -0.79
CA CYS A 20 15.12 7.58 -1.06
C CYS A 20 14.35 8.90 -1.21
N PRO A 21 13.61 9.12 -2.32
CA PRO A 21 12.91 10.36 -2.54
C PRO A 21 12.02 10.62 -1.34
N PHE A 22 12.15 11.81 -0.75
CA PHE A 22 11.32 12.19 0.39
C PHE A 22 9.91 12.49 -0.14
N ILE A 23 9.04 11.49 -0.09
CA ILE A 23 7.64 11.61 -0.48
C ILE A 23 6.86 12.03 0.75
N TYR A 24 6.44 13.29 0.79
CA TYR A 24 5.48 13.75 1.78
C TYR A 24 4.08 13.37 1.30
N ILE A 25 3.41 12.54 2.10
CA ILE A 25 2.01 12.19 1.89
C ILE A 25 1.22 12.88 3.00
N ASP A 26 0.29 13.75 2.60
CA ASP A 26 -0.65 14.36 3.52
C ASP A 26 -1.40 13.26 4.32
N PRO A 27 -1.56 13.36 5.65
CA PRO A 27 -2.24 12.36 6.45
C PRO A 27 -3.65 11.99 5.97
N GLU A 28 -4.39 12.94 5.39
CA GLU A 28 -5.72 12.71 4.81
C GLU A 28 -5.65 11.86 3.53
N VAL A 29 -4.58 12.04 2.74
CA VAL A 29 -4.28 11.20 1.56
C VAL A 29 -3.82 9.80 2.01
N MET A 30 -3.04 9.69 3.09
CA MET A 30 -2.63 8.40 3.64
C MET A 30 -3.82 7.55 4.11
N GLN A 31 -4.71 8.12 4.94
CA GLN A 31 -5.93 7.43 5.39
C GLN A 31 -6.84 7.01 4.22
N LEU A 32 -6.81 7.78 3.14
CA LEU A 32 -7.54 7.44 1.93
C LEU A 32 -6.98 6.22 1.22
N VAL A 33 -5.65 6.15 1.03
CA VAL A 33 -4.98 5.00 0.42
C VAL A 33 -5.25 3.73 1.22
N GLU A 34 -5.25 3.84 2.55
CA GLU A 34 -5.60 2.74 3.44
C GLU A 34 -7.05 2.28 3.23
N ARG A 35 -8.01 3.21 3.14
CA ARG A 35 -9.43 2.86 2.91
C ARG A 35 -9.68 2.22 1.55
N HIS A 36 -8.99 2.68 0.50
CA HIS A 36 -9.03 2.03 -0.81
C HIS A 36 -8.42 0.63 -0.75
N LYS A 37 -7.26 0.49 -0.11
CA LYS A 37 -6.60 -0.81 0.09
C LYS A 37 -7.54 -1.81 0.77
N PHE A 38 -8.25 -1.42 1.83
CA PHE A 38 -9.21 -2.31 2.48
C PHE A 38 -10.37 -2.73 1.55
N CYS A 39 -10.89 -1.83 0.73
CA CYS A 39 -11.95 -2.17 -0.23
C CYS A 39 -11.45 -3.12 -1.33
N VAL A 40 -10.20 -2.94 -1.79
CA VAL A 40 -9.59 -3.85 -2.78
C VAL A 40 -9.40 -5.25 -2.17
N LEU A 41 -8.93 -5.34 -0.92
CA LEU A 41 -8.79 -6.62 -0.23
C LEU A 41 -10.16 -7.30 0.01
N GLU A 42 -11.19 -6.54 0.35
CA GLU A 42 -12.56 -7.05 0.49
C GLU A 42 -13.09 -7.61 -0.84
N ILE A 43 -12.87 -6.90 -1.95
CA ILE A 43 -13.23 -7.40 -3.30
C ILE A 43 -12.46 -8.68 -3.63
N GLN A 44 -11.17 -8.74 -3.31
CA GLN A 44 -10.34 -9.92 -3.53
C GLN A 44 -10.90 -11.13 -2.77
N GLU A 45 -11.20 -10.98 -1.48
CA GLU A 45 -11.79 -12.04 -0.66
C GLU A 45 -13.15 -12.52 -1.22
N HIS A 46 -14.01 -11.58 -1.64
CA HIS A 46 -15.28 -11.93 -2.25
C HIS A 46 -15.12 -12.70 -3.55
N TRP A 47 -14.12 -12.36 -4.36
CA TRP A 47 -13.80 -13.00 -5.62
C TRP A 47 -13.25 -14.41 -5.42
N GLU A 48 -12.31 -14.60 -4.48
CA GLU A 48 -11.77 -15.91 -4.12
C GLU A 48 -12.89 -16.84 -3.63
N THR A 49 -13.72 -16.37 -2.70
CA THR A 49 -14.90 -17.12 -2.24
C THR A 49 -15.90 -17.41 -3.37
N PHE A 50 -16.07 -16.49 -4.33
CA PHE A 50 -16.93 -16.71 -5.49
C PHE A 50 -16.41 -17.84 -6.37
N LEU A 51 -15.10 -17.90 -6.62
CA LEU A 51 -14.47 -18.96 -7.39
C LEU A 51 -14.64 -20.34 -6.73
N GLU A 52 -14.42 -20.43 -5.42
CA GLU A 52 -14.65 -21.67 -4.67
C GLU A 52 -16.11 -22.15 -4.77
N LYS A 53 -17.07 -21.23 -4.64
CA LYS A 53 -18.49 -21.57 -4.80
C LYS A 53 -18.85 -21.94 -6.23
N GLN A 54 -18.18 -21.34 -7.22
CA GLN A 54 -18.39 -21.65 -8.63
C GLN A 54 -17.93 -23.08 -8.93
N GLU A 55 -16.75 -23.45 -8.45
CA GLU A 55 -16.21 -24.81 -8.57
C GLU A 55 -17.17 -25.82 -7.92
N HIS A 56 -17.57 -25.58 -6.66
CA HIS A 56 -18.50 -26.47 -5.97
C HIS A 56 -19.87 -26.59 -6.68
N THR A 57 -20.38 -25.49 -7.25
CA THR A 57 -21.61 -25.52 -8.04
C THR A 57 -21.45 -26.37 -9.31
N MET A 58 -20.27 -26.35 -9.93
CA MET A 58 -19.95 -27.18 -11.08
C MET A 58 -19.93 -28.67 -10.71
N GLU A 59 -19.34 -29.02 -9.56
CA GLU A 59 -19.35 -30.38 -9.02
C GLU A 59 -20.78 -30.88 -8.76
N CYS A 60 -21.63 -30.09 -8.11
CA CYS A 60 -23.04 -30.44 -7.86
C CYS A 60 -23.81 -30.64 -9.17
N MET A 61 -23.55 -29.79 -10.17
CA MET A 61 -24.18 -29.93 -11.49
C MET A 61 -23.74 -31.22 -12.18
N ASP A 62 -22.46 -31.58 -12.11
CA ASP A 62 -21.94 -32.80 -12.75
C ASP A 62 -22.39 -34.07 -12.03
N ALA A 63 -22.54 -34.03 -10.69
CA ALA A 63 -23.18 -35.09 -9.93
C ALA A 63 -24.64 -35.29 -10.38
N MET A 64 -25.42 -34.21 -10.53
CA MET A 64 -26.80 -34.28 -11.03
C MET A 64 -26.87 -34.85 -12.45
N LYS A 65 -25.99 -34.40 -13.36
CA LYS A 65 -25.91 -34.97 -14.73
C LYS A 65 -25.57 -36.45 -14.72
N SER A 66 -24.69 -36.87 -13.82
CA SER A 66 -24.31 -38.28 -13.68
C SER A 66 -25.48 -39.11 -13.19
N ALA A 67 -26.19 -38.66 -12.16
CA ALA A 67 -27.41 -39.32 -11.67
C ALA A 67 -28.48 -39.46 -12.78
N LEU A 68 -28.73 -38.39 -13.55
CA LEU A 68 -29.68 -38.41 -14.67
C LEU A 68 -29.26 -39.38 -15.79
N LYS A 69 -27.95 -39.53 -16.05
CA LYS A 69 -27.46 -40.51 -17.02
C LYS A 69 -27.70 -41.93 -16.54
N LEU A 70 -27.41 -42.24 -15.27
CA LEU A 70 -27.66 -43.57 -14.70
C LEU A 70 -29.15 -43.95 -14.79
N GLU A 71 -30.04 -42.97 -14.61
CA GLU A 71 -31.49 -43.17 -14.72
C GLU A 71 -31.87 -43.58 -16.15
N GLN A 72 -31.29 -42.91 -17.15
CA GLN A 72 -31.51 -43.20 -18.57
C GLN A 72 -30.96 -44.57 -19.00
N LEU A 73 -29.91 -45.07 -18.35
CA LEU A 73 -29.39 -46.41 -18.57
C LEU A 73 -30.24 -47.51 -17.90
N GLY A 74 -31.27 -47.14 -17.15
CA GLY A 74 -32.16 -48.08 -16.44
C GLY A 74 -31.53 -48.66 -15.17
N GLU A 75 -30.50 -48.02 -14.62
CA GLU A 75 -29.93 -48.41 -13.33
C GLU A 75 -30.90 -48.09 -12.18
N THR A 76 -30.90 -48.93 -11.15
CA THR A 76 -31.74 -48.72 -9.97
C THR A 76 -31.13 -47.61 -9.11
N ILE A 77 -31.66 -46.40 -9.25
CA ILE A 77 -31.29 -45.28 -8.39
C ILE A 77 -32.17 -45.31 -7.13
N PRO A 78 -31.62 -45.03 -5.94
CA PRO A 78 -32.43 -44.84 -4.74
C PRO A 78 -33.53 -43.79 -4.96
N ASP A 79 -34.75 -44.11 -4.54
CA ASP A 79 -35.89 -43.20 -4.65
C ASP A 79 -35.59 -41.87 -3.96
N GLY A 80 -35.91 -40.76 -4.62
CA GLY A 80 -35.62 -39.40 -4.15
C GLY A 80 -34.18 -38.91 -4.34
N SER A 81 -33.22 -39.73 -4.77
CA SER A 81 -31.82 -39.31 -4.92
C SER A 81 -31.65 -38.17 -5.94
N ILE A 82 -32.36 -38.21 -7.07
CA ILE A 82 -32.28 -37.14 -8.08
C ILE A 82 -32.85 -35.83 -7.54
N GLU A 83 -33.93 -35.90 -6.75
CA GLU A 83 -34.53 -34.71 -6.12
C GLU A 83 -33.58 -34.09 -5.09
N GLU A 84 -32.84 -34.90 -4.33
CA GLU A 84 -31.79 -34.43 -3.42
C GLU A 84 -30.68 -33.67 -4.17
N HIS A 85 -30.17 -34.24 -5.26
CA HIS A 85 -29.16 -33.57 -6.10
C HIS A 85 -29.68 -32.24 -6.69
N ARG A 86 -30.97 -32.16 -7.06
CA ARG A 86 -31.60 -30.92 -7.54
C ARG A 86 -31.64 -29.86 -6.44
N ILE A 87 -32.06 -30.25 -5.23
CA ILE A 87 -32.13 -29.35 -4.08
C ILE A 87 -30.73 -28.82 -3.73
N ASP A 88 -29.71 -29.68 -3.76
CA ASP A 88 -28.34 -29.28 -3.46
C ASP A 88 -27.75 -28.35 -4.52
N LEU A 89 -28.02 -28.61 -5.81
CA LEU A 89 -27.67 -27.68 -6.89
C LEU A 89 -28.34 -26.32 -6.70
N CYS A 90 -29.64 -26.29 -6.35
CA CYS A 90 -30.34 -25.04 -6.05
C CYS A 90 -29.71 -24.29 -4.87
N ARG A 91 -29.30 -24.98 -3.80
CA ARG A 91 -28.60 -24.37 -2.66
C ARG A 91 -27.23 -23.80 -3.08
N CYS A 92 -26.49 -24.50 -3.92
CA CYS A 92 -25.18 -24.05 -4.41
C CYS A 92 -25.33 -22.80 -5.29
N LEU A 93 -26.29 -22.81 -6.22
CA LEU A 93 -26.61 -21.65 -7.07
C LEU A 93 -27.04 -20.43 -6.24
N TYR A 94 -27.86 -20.63 -5.21
CA TYR A 94 -28.25 -19.54 -4.30
C TYR A 94 -27.04 -18.93 -3.60
N LYS A 95 -26.15 -19.77 -3.04
CA LYS A 95 -24.93 -19.31 -2.36
C LYS A 95 -23.97 -18.60 -3.33
N LEU A 96 -23.83 -19.10 -4.55
CA LEU A 96 -23.00 -18.50 -5.59
C LEU A 96 -23.55 -17.13 -6.00
N HIS A 97 -24.86 -17.03 -6.23
CA HIS A 97 -25.52 -15.77 -6.56
C HIS A 97 -25.39 -14.75 -5.42
N PHE A 98 -25.61 -15.18 -4.17
CA PHE A 98 -25.41 -14.32 -3.02
C PHE A 98 -23.98 -13.78 -2.94
N GLN A 99 -22.99 -14.63 -3.18
CA GLN A 99 -21.58 -14.20 -3.20
C GLN A 99 -21.30 -13.20 -4.33
N LEU A 100 -21.91 -13.36 -5.50
CA LEU A 100 -21.82 -12.39 -6.60
C LEU A 100 -22.40 -11.03 -6.20
N LEU A 101 -23.51 -11.01 -5.47
CA LEU A 101 -24.10 -9.76 -4.96
C LEU A 101 -23.13 -9.03 -4.04
N LEU A 102 -22.49 -9.74 -3.10
CA LEU A 102 -21.49 -9.15 -2.21
C LEU A 102 -20.28 -8.58 -2.97
N LEU A 103 -19.81 -9.28 -4.00
CA LEU A 103 -18.72 -8.82 -4.85
C LEU A 103 -19.10 -7.51 -5.58
N LEU A 104 -20.31 -7.46 -6.16
CA LEU A 104 -20.81 -6.28 -6.85
C LEU A 104 -21.02 -5.10 -5.88
N GLU A 105 -21.54 -5.36 -4.68
CA GLU A 105 -21.71 -4.35 -3.63
C GLU A 105 -20.37 -3.73 -3.24
N SER A 106 -19.35 -4.55 -2.99
CA SER A 106 -18.00 -4.10 -2.66
C SER A 106 -17.33 -3.35 -3.81
N TYR A 107 -17.60 -3.72 -5.06
CA TYR A 107 -17.15 -2.96 -6.23
C TYR A 107 -17.82 -1.58 -6.33
N VAL A 108 -19.14 -1.49 -6.12
CA VAL A 108 -19.87 -0.22 -6.11
C VAL A 108 -19.40 0.69 -4.97
N LYS A 109 -19.08 0.11 -3.80
CA LYS A 109 -18.47 0.82 -2.67
C LYS A 109 -17.12 1.44 -3.04
N LEU A 110 -16.24 0.69 -3.71
CA LEU A 110 -14.96 1.20 -4.21
C LEU A 110 -15.17 2.33 -5.23
N LEU A 111 -16.08 2.14 -6.19
CA LEU A 111 -16.40 3.17 -7.19
C LEU A 111 -16.88 4.46 -6.53
N SER A 112 -17.75 4.36 -5.52
CA SER A 112 -18.26 5.51 -4.79
C SER A 112 -17.16 6.27 -4.04
N LEU A 113 -16.19 5.55 -3.46
CA LEU A 113 -15.02 6.15 -2.81
C LEU A 113 -14.12 6.90 -3.82
N LEU A 114 -13.93 6.34 -5.01
CA LEU A 114 -13.14 6.97 -6.07
C LEU A 114 -13.86 8.20 -6.65
N THR A 115 -15.13 8.07 -7.03
CA THR A 115 -15.90 9.15 -7.67
C THR A 115 -16.17 10.33 -6.74
N GLY A 116 -16.49 10.07 -5.46
CA GLY A 116 -16.72 11.14 -4.49
C GLY A 116 -15.50 12.04 -4.27
N ARG A 117 -14.29 11.55 -4.58
CA ARG A 117 -13.04 12.26 -4.26
C ARG A 117 -12.28 12.83 -5.45
N VAL A 118 -12.53 12.38 -6.67
CA VAL A 118 -12.12 13.13 -7.88
C VAL A 118 -12.64 14.58 -7.84
N GLN A 119 -13.76 14.81 -7.14
CA GLN A 119 -14.33 16.14 -6.93
C GLN A 119 -13.73 16.93 -5.75
N GLN A 120 -12.97 16.28 -4.84
CA GLN A 120 -12.49 16.90 -3.59
C GLN A 120 -10.97 17.08 -3.51
N VAL A 121 -10.17 16.27 -4.22
CA VAL A 121 -8.72 16.27 -4.01
C VAL A 121 -7.99 16.91 -5.18
N HIS A 122 -7.63 18.19 -5.03
CA HIS A 122 -6.47 18.73 -5.73
C HIS A 122 -5.23 18.07 -5.13
N ILE A 123 -4.86 16.89 -5.62
CA ILE A 123 -3.58 16.26 -5.28
C ILE A 123 -2.50 17.13 -5.91
N VAL A 124 -1.82 17.93 -5.09
CA VAL A 124 -0.65 18.72 -5.50
C VAL A 124 0.59 17.96 -5.07
N ASP A 125 1.45 17.65 -6.02
CA ASP A 125 2.77 17.09 -5.71
C ASP A 125 3.68 18.21 -5.20
N LEU A 126 4.02 18.16 -3.91
CA LEU A 126 4.95 19.09 -3.25
C LEU A 126 6.27 18.41 -2.86
N SER A 127 6.50 17.18 -3.34
CA SER A 127 7.64 16.36 -2.93
C SER A 127 8.97 17.04 -3.26
N GLN A 128 9.04 17.71 -4.42
CA GLN A 128 10.23 18.45 -4.84
C GLN A 128 10.48 19.69 -3.97
N ASP A 129 9.44 20.47 -3.69
CA ASP A 129 9.56 21.68 -2.87
C ASP A 129 10.00 21.34 -1.45
N ILE A 130 9.41 20.30 -0.85
CA ILE A 130 9.77 19.83 0.48
C ILE A 130 11.19 19.25 0.52
N THR A 131 11.60 18.53 -0.52
CA THR A 131 12.98 18.02 -0.64
C THR A 131 13.99 19.18 -0.73
N SER A 132 13.66 20.23 -1.48
CA SER A 132 14.51 21.44 -1.55
C SER A 132 14.67 22.08 -0.17
N VAL A 133 13.55 22.33 0.52
CA VAL A 133 13.56 22.92 1.86
C VAL A 133 14.34 22.05 2.85
N LYS A 134 14.16 20.72 2.81
CA LYS A 134 14.94 19.78 3.65
C LYS A 134 16.44 19.95 3.39
N ASN A 135 16.87 19.98 2.13
CA ASN A 135 18.28 20.10 1.78
C ASN A 135 18.89 21.45 2.19
N ASP A 136 18.09 22.52 2.13
CA ASP A 136 18.52 23.85 2.61
C ASP A 136 18.67 23.87 4.13
N VAL A 137 17.76 23.21 4.87
CA VAL A 137 17.86 23.07 6.33
C VAL A 137 19.07 22.23 6.73
N VAL A 138 19.33 21.10 6.05
CA VAL A 138 20.51 20.26 6.32
C VAL A 138 21.79 21.06 6.12
N ARG A 139 21.91 21.78 5.00
CA ARG A 139 23.07 22.66 4.74
C ARG A 139 23.24 23.73 5.81
N ALA A 140 22.16 24.42 6.19
CA ALA A 140 22.22 25.44 7.23
C ALA A 140 22.67 24.88 8.60
N VAL A 141 22.27 23.64 8.94
CA VAL A 141 22.74 22.97 10.16
C VAL A 141 24.23 22.64 10.06
N GLU A 142 24.69 22.06 8.95
CA GLU A 142 26.10 21.75 8.71
C GLU A 142 27.00 22.99 8.76
N ASP A 143 26.53 24.12 8.22
CA ASP A 143 27.21 25.41 8.28
C ASP A 143 27.33 25.91 9.74
N THR A 144 26.26 25.80 10.53
CA THR A 144 26.31 26.18 11.96
C THR A 144 27.18 25.27 12.81
N GLU A 145 27.29 23.97 12.48
CA GLU A 145 28.20 23.06 13.17
C GLU A 145 29.66 23.30 12.75
N SER A 146 29.89 23.62 11.47
CA SER A 146 31.21 23.99 10.95
C SER A 146 31.71 25.29 11.58
N ASP A 147 30.86 26.31 11.74
CA ASP A 147 31.21 27.57 12.41
C ASP A 147 31.57 27.39 13.90
N ARG A 148 31.06 26.34 14.55
CA ARG A 148 31.44 25.98 15.93
C ARG A 148 32.75 25.18 16.01
N LEU A 149 33.16 24.54 14.93
CA LEU A 149 34.37 23.71 14.81
C LEU A 149 35.54 24.46 14.17
N SER A 150 35.26 25.55 13.47
CA SER A 150 36.26 26.56 13.11
C SER A 150 37.00 26.98 14.38
N PRO A 151 38.35 26.94 14.42
CA PRO A 151 39.07 27.51 15.54
C PRO A 151 38.63 28.98 15.58
N THR A 152 37.94 29.37 16.66
CA THR A 152 37.81 30.79 17.01
C THR A 152 39.20 31.35 16.81
N GLU A 153 39.37 32.37 15.95
CA GLU A 153 40.62 33.10 15.89
C GLU A 153 40.91 33.50 17.33
N GLN A 154 41.80 32.76 17.99
CA GLN A 154 42.19 33.04 19.35
C GLN A 154 42.99 34.32 19.19
N THR A 155 42.29 35.45 19.30
CA THR A 155 42.94 36.74 19.47
C THR A 155 43.78 36.54 20.71
N ASP A 156 45.09 36.50 20.52
CA ASP A 156 46.05 36.11 21.53
C ASP A 156 45.97 37.15 22.65
N ILE A 157 45.13 36.87 23.67
CA ILE A 157 44.76 37.81 24.74
C ILE A 157 46.01 38.26 25.51
N SER A 158 47.09 37.48 25.40
CA SER A 158 48.42 37.74 25.92
C SER A 158 49.11 38.97 25.32
N SER A 159 48.62 39.49 24.18
CA SER A 159 49.20 40.64 23.46
C SER A 159 48.34 41.91 23.49
N LEU A 160 47.13 41.87 24.06
CA LEU A 160 46.23 43.02 24.13
C LEU A 160 46.69 43.99 25.22
N SER A 161 46.79 45.28 24.89
CA SER A 161 46.94 46.32 25.91
C SER A 161 45.65 46.46 26.71
N GLN A 162 45.76 46.92 27.97
CA GLN A 162 44.60 47.08 28.86
C GLN A 162 43.47 47.91 28.22
N HIS A 163 43.83 48.95 27.47
CA HIS A 163 42.87 49.81 26.78
C HIS A 163 42.10 49.08 25.66
N GLU A 164 42.76 48.19 24.91
CA GLU A 164 42.12 47.41 23.85
C GLU A 164 41.15 46.38 24.43
N ALA A 165 41.52 45.75 25.56
CA ALA A 165 40.64 44.83 26.28
C ALA A 165 39.38 45.51 26.83
N GLU A 166 39.51 46.73 27.38
CA GLU A 166 38.38 47.51 27.89
C GLU A 166 37.42 47.97 26.78
N THR A 167 37.95 48.24 25.58
CA THR A 167 37.13 48.67 24.43
C THR A 167 36.28 47.52 23.89
N ILE A 168 36.86 46.32 23.75
CA ILE A 168 36.15 45.11 23.30
C ILE A 168 35.02 44.73 24.26
N PHE A 169 35.21 44.95 25.58
CA PHE A 169 34.21 44.62 26.60
C PHE A 169 32.99 45.56 26.58
N LEU A 170 33.13 46.76 26.02
CA LEU A 170 32.05 47.75 25.90
C LEU A 170 31.25 47.60 24.59
N GLU A 171 31.75 46.82 23.63
CA GLU A 171 31.09 46.53 22.34
C GLU A 171 30.26 45.24 22.35
N LEU A 172 30.30 44.45 23.43
CA LEU A 172 29.40 43.32 23.74
C LEU A 172 28.13 43.80 24.47
#